data_AF-A0A6G1RWU6-F1
#
_entry.id   AF-A0A6G1RWU6-F1
#
_cell.length_a   1.000
_cell.length_b   1.000
_cell.length_c   1.000
_cell.angle_alpha   90.00
_cell.angle_beta   90.00
_cell.angle_gamma   90.00
#
_symmetry.space_group_name_H-M   'P 1'
#
loop_
_entity.id
_entity.type
_entity.pdbx_description
1 polymer ?
#
loop_
_entity_poly.entity_id
_entity_poly.type
_entity_poly.pdbx_seq_one_letter_code
_entity_poly.pdbx_strand_id
1 'polypeptide(L)'
;PGPPPLDGVMPPPGAPLGFALKKKSIPQPRNALKSFNWSKLAENKLPGTVWTEIDDIRVFKVLDLEDLERTFSAYQRQQKEDDDTLSSRHKVKELSVIDGRRAQNCNILLSRLKLSNEEIKRAILTMDEQEDLPKDMLEQLLKFVPEKRDR
;
A
#
# COMPACT_ATOMS: atom_id res chain seq x y z
N PRO A 1 -28.52 -11.36 -51.15
CA PRO A 1 -29.36 -11.39 -49.93
C PRO A 1 -28.47 -11.46 -48.67
N GLY A 2 -28.16 -10.31 -48.07
CA GLY A 2 -27.37 -10.24 -46.83
C GLY A 2 -28.26 -10.42 -45.59
N PRO A 3 -27.73 -10.94 -44.47
CA PRO A 3 -28.50 -11.10 -43.24
C PRO A 3 -28.83 -9.73 -42.62
N PRO A 4 -29.95 -9.59 -41.89
CA PRO A 4 -30.38 -8.31 -41.34
C PRO A 4 -29.49 -7.87 -40.16
N PRO A 5 -29.38 -6.55 -39.90
CA PRO A 5 -28.74 -6.05 -38.69
C PRO A 5 -29.51 -6.49 -37.45
N LEU A 6 -28.82 -7.06 -36.46
CA LEU A 6 -29.37 -7.35 -35.14
C LEU A 6 -29.46 -6.04 -34.34
N ASP A 7 -30.63 -5.39 -34.44
CA ASP A 7 -31.02 -4.27 -33.60
C ASP A 7 -31.06 -4.66 -32.11
N GLY A 8 -30.56 -3.73 -31.30
CA GLY A 8 -30.53 -3.65 -29.84
C GLY A 8 -31.20 -4.78 -29.04
N VAL A 9 -30.37 -5.59 -28.38
CA VAL A 9 -30.82 -6.39 -27.23
C VAL A 9 -31.13 -5.41 -26.09
N MET A 10 -32.39 -5.01 -25.99
CA MET A 10 -32.92 -4.32 -24.83
C MET A 10 -32.90 -5.29 -23.64
N PRO A 11 -32.33 -4.93 -22.48
CA PRO A 11 -32.29 -5.84 -21.34
C PRO A 11 -33.71 -6.12 -20.83
N PRO A 12 -33.99 -7.34 -20.35
CA PRO A 12 -35.32 -7.73 -19.89
C PRO A 12 -35.76 -6.89 -18.68
N PRO A 13 -37.05 -6.51 -18.59
CA PRO A 13 -37.58 -5.75 -17.47
C PRO A 13 -37.54 -6.63 -16.22
N GLY A 14 -36.71 -6.27 -15.24
CA GLY A 14 -36.58 -6.98 -13.97
C GLY A 14 -35.18 -7.53 -13.65
N ALA A 15 -34.18 -7.32 -14.50
CA ALA A 15 -32.79 -7.56 -14.08
C ALA A 15 -32.44 -6.62 -12.91
N PRO A 16 -31.83 -7.11 -11.81
CA PRO A 16 -31.32 -6.21 -10.78
C PRO A 16 -30.34 -5.28 -11.47
N LEU A 17 -30.61 -3.97 -11.40
CA LEU A 17 -29.63 -2.94 -11.70
C LEU A 17 -28.49 -3.19 -10.72
N GLY A 18 -27.53 -4.02 -11.12
CA GLY A 18 -26.29 -4.18 -10.40
C GLY A 18 -25.79 -2.76 -10.14
N PHE A 19 -25.49 -2.46 -8.88
CA PHE A 19 -24.80 -1.24 -8.50
C PHE A 19 -23.43 -1.27 -9.19
N ALA A 20 -23.40 -0.93 -10.48
CA ALA A 20 -22.18 -0.67 -11.20
C ALA A 20 -21.63 0.59 -10.56
N LEU A 21 -20.72 0.41 -9.60
CA LEU A 21 -19.97 1.49 -8.99
C LEU A 21 -19.36 2.28 -10.14
N LYS A 22 -19.90 3.47 -10.40
CA LYS A 22 -19.37 4.36 -11.42
C LYS A 22 -17.89 4.55 -11.13
N LYS A 23 -17.01 4.22 -12.07
CA LYS A 23 -15.57 4.50 -11.94
C LYS A 23 -15.42 5.99 -11.65
N LYS A 24 -15.08 6.32 -10.41
CA LYS A 24 -14.92 7.70 -9.95
C LYS A 24 -13.60 8.23 -10.50
N SER A 25 -13.63 9.44 -11.06
CA SER A 25 -12.42 10.13 -11.49
C SER A 25 -11.71 10.70 -10.26
N ILE A 26 -10.83 9.89 -9.67
CA ILE A 26 -10.03 10.27 -8.49
C ILE A 26 -8.70 10.88 -8.95
N PRO A 27 -8.37 12.12 -8.54
CA PRO A 27 -7.06 12.72 -8.82
C PRO A 27 -5.92 11.80 -8.35
N GLN A 28 -4.94 11.54 -9.21
CA GLN A 28 -3.76 10.76 -8.86
C GLN A 28 -2.63 11.69 -8.41
N PRO A 29 -1.90 11.32 -7.34
CA PRO A 29 -0.82 12.15 -6.84
C PRO A 29 0.37 12.17 -7.82
N ARG A 30 1.13 13.27 -7.85
CA ARG A 30 2.29 13.40 -8.75
C ARG A 30 3.47 12.55 -8.32
N ASN A 31 3.64 12.36 -7.01
CA ASN A 31 4.70 11.56 -6.41
C ASN A 31 4.12 10.41 -5.59
N ALA A 32 4.92 9.36 -5.37
CA ALA A 32 4.54 8.27 -4.48
C ALA A 32 4.30 8.81 -3.06
N LEU A 33 3.18 8.40 -2.46
CA LEU A 33 2.81 8.74 -1.08
C LEU A 33 2.99 7.52 -0.17
N LYS A 34 3.15 7.77 1.14
CA LYS A 34 3.08 6.74 2.16
C LYS A 34 1.73 6.02 2.07
N SER A 35 1.77 4.69 2.19
CA SER A 35 0.56 3.88 2.10
C SER A 35 -0.37 4.11 3.29
N PHE A 36 -1.69 4.10 3.03
CA PHE A 36 -2.70 4.08 4.08
C PHE A 36 -3.01 2.64 4.46
N ASN A 37 -2.73 2.25 5.71
CA ASN A 37 -2.84 0.88 6.19
C ASN A 37 -4.29 0.53 6.60
N TRP A 38 -5.18 0.45 5.60
CA TRP A 38 -6.60 0.12 5.76
C TRP A 38 -7.00 -1.19 5.08
N SER A 39 -8.12 -1.76 5.52
CA SER A 39 -8.77 -2.91 4.87
C SER A 39 -9.98 -2.44 4.08
N LYS A 40 -9.96 -2.64 2.77
CA LYS A 40 -11.10 -2.27 1.90
C LYS A 40 -12.28 -3.20 2.16
N LEU A 41 -13.47 -2.62 2.28
CA LEU A 41 -14.71 -3.39 2.31
C LEU A 41 -14.99 -3.96 0.92
N ALA A 42 -15.28 -5.27 0.85
CA ALA A 42 -15.62 -5.92 -0.41
C ALA A 42 -16.94 -5.37 -0.98
N GLU A 43 -17.05 -5.26 -2.30
CA GLU A 43 -18.19 -4.59 -2.96
C GLU A 43 -19.53 -5.26 -2.63
N ASN A 44 -19.55 -6.58 -2.51
CA ASN A 44 -20.72 -7.35 -2.12
C ASN A 44 -21.19 -7.10 -0.66
N LYS A 45 -20.37 -6.44 0.16
CA LYS A 45 -20.70 -6.05 1.54
C LYS A 45 -21.06 -4.57 1.68
N LEU A 46 -21.09 -3.81 0.59
CA LEU A 46 -21.44 -2.38 0.60
C LEU A 46 -22.92 -2.07 0.84
N PRO A 47 -23.90 -2.83 0.29
CA PRO A 47 -25.31 -2.48 0.43
C PRO A 47 -25.75 -2.42 1.91
N GLY A 48 -26.46 -1.35 2.28
CA GLY A 48 -26.94 -1.15 3.66
C GLY A 48 -25.88 -0.65 4.65
N THR A 49 -24.74 -0.15 4.17
CA THR A 49 -23.69 0.46 4.99
C THR A 49 -23.56 1.95 4.73
N VAL A 50 -22.95 2.71 5.64
CA VAL A 50 -22.70 4.16 5.48
C VAL A 50 -21.92 4.50 4.18
N TRP A 51 -21.17 3.55 3.64
CA TRP A 51 -20.38 3.71 2.41
C TRP A 51 -21.24 3.98 1.16
N THR A 52 -22.55 3.67 1.19
CA THR A 52 -23.46 4.02 0.08
C THR A 52 -23.88 5.50 0.10
N GLU A 53 -23.75 6.17 1.24
CA GLU A 53 -24.15 7.57 1.42
C GLU A 53 -22.97 8.54 1.31
N ILE A 54 -21.75 8.04 1.52
CA ILE A 54 -20.52 8.82 1.43
C ILE A 54 -20.15 9.08 -0.03
N ASP A 55 -19.94 10.36 -0.34
CA ASP A 55 -19.41 10.81 -1.63
C ASP A 55 -18.03 11.45 -1.42
N ASP A 56 -17.01 10.62 -1.60
CA ASP A 56 -15.59 10.98 -1.60
C ASP A 56 -15.21 12.06 -2.62
N ILE A 57 -15.96 12.24 -3.72
CA ILE A 57 -15.68 13.27 -4.74
C ILE A 57 -15.79 14.67 -4.14
N ARG A 58 -16.68 14.87 -3.16
CA ARG A 58 -16.81 16.14 -2.44
C ARG A 58 -15.57 16.46 -1.62
N VAL A 59 -14.89 15.44 -1.08
CA VAL A 59 -13.70 15.62 -0.24
C VAL A 59 -12.53 16.19 -1.06
N PHE A 60 -12.31 15.69 -2.28
CA PHE A 60 -11.24 16.18 -3.16
C PHE A 60 -11.36 17.65 -3.56
N LYS A 61 -12.55 18.26 -3.43
CA LYS A 61 -12.76 19.69 -3.73
C LYS A 61 -12.38 20.61 -2.57
N VAL A 62 -12.36 20.09 -1.35
CA VAL A 62 -12.11 20.87 -0.12
C VAL A 62 -10.69 20.63 0.38
N LEU A 63 -10.11 19.47 0.08
CA LEU A 63 -8.81 19.05 0.57
C LEU A 63 -7.68 19.67 -0.27
N ASP A 64 -6.69 20.26 0.41
CA ASP A 64 -5.45 20.71 -0.24
C ASP A 64 -4.56 19.49 -0.56
N LEU A 65 -4.62 19.05 -1.83
CA LEU A 65 -3.88 17.90 -2.29
C LEU A 65 -2.37 18.16 -2.35
N GLU A 66 -1.93 19.41 -2.50
CA GLU A 66 -0.51 19.74 -2.55
C GLU A 66 0.13 19.62 -1.17
N ASP A 67 -0.55 20.11 -0.12
CA ASP A 67 -0.10 19.93 1.25
C ASP A 67 -0.12 18.45 1.67
N LEU A 68 -1.15 17.71 1.27
CA LEU A 68 -1.22 16.26 1.53
C LEU A 68 -0.05 15.52 0.87
N GLU A 69 0.23 15.81 -0.41
CA GLU A 69 1.35 15.19 -1.13
C GLU A 69 2.70 15.52 -0.48
N ARG A 70 2.90 16.78 -0.07
CA ARG A 70 4.12 17.22 0.60
C ARG A 70 4.30 16.54 1.95
N THR A 71 3.25 16.47 2.75
CA THR A 71 3.29 15.94 4.12
C THR A 71 3.47 14.42 4.15
N PHE A 72 2.82 13.70 3.22
CA PHE A 72 2.82 12.23 3.17
C PHE A 72 3.65 11.65 2.04
N SER A 73 4.60 12.40 1.47
CA SER A 73 5.54 11.89 0.47
C SER A 73 6.24 10.60 0.93
N ALA A 74 6.29 9.60 0.05
CA ALA A 74 7.06 8.37 0.27
C ALA A 74 8.58 8.63 0.26
N TYR A 75 9.01 9.74 -0.34
CA TYR A 75 10.38 10.21 -0.28
C TYR A 75 10.54 11.14 0.92
N GLN A 76 11.21 10.69 1.97
CA GLN A 76 11.58 11.55 3.10
C GLN A 76 12.94 12.21 2.82
N ARG A 77 13.02 13.53 2.97
CA ARG A 77 14.31 14.20 3.22
C ARG A 77 14.67 13.86 4.65
N GLN A 78 15.82 13.23 4.88
CA GLN A 78 16.34 13.04 6.23
C GLN A 78 16.36 14.40 6.94
N GLN A 79 15.50 14.59 7.93
CA GLN A 79 15.74 15.57 8.99
C GLN A 79 16.89 14.99 9.81
N LYS A 80 18.12 15.16 9.30
CA LYS A 80 19.23 15.34 10.22
C LYS A 80 19.08 16.76 10.72
N GLU A 81 18.69 16.89 11.98
CA GLU A 81 18.97 18.09 12.75
C GLU A 81 20.45 18.45 12.53
N ASP A 82 20.71 19.74 12.31
CA ASP A 82 22.01 20.31 12.00
C ASP A 82 23.13 19.70 12.85
N ASP A 83 23.98 18.89 12.22
CA ASP A 83 25.39 18.83 12.57
C ASP A 83 26.14 19.39 11.36
N ASP A 84 26.38 20.68 11.49
CA ASP A 84 27.08 21.54 10.56
C ASP A 84 28.56 21.16 10.63
N THR A 85 28.97 20.09 9.94
CA THR A 85 30.34 19.91 9.45
C THR A 85 30.48 18.65 8.60
N LEU A 86 30.95 18.86 7.37
CA LEU A 86 31.71 17.88 6.59
C LEU A 86 30.97 16.58 6.23
N SER A 87 30.09 16.63 5.22
CA SER A 87 30.13 15.66 4.11
C SER A 87 29.05 15.96 3.07
N SER A 88 29.50 16.40 1.89
CA SER A 88 28.79 16.21 0.62
C SER A 88 28.71 14.71 0.26
N ARG A 89 28.16 13.89 1.15
CA ARG A 89 27.80 12.51 0.84
C ARG A 89 26.42 12.60 0.21
N HIS A 90 26.35 12.25 -1.07
CA HIS A 90 25.12 12.04 -1.83
C HIS A 90 23.93 11.80 -0.91
N LYS A 91 23.04 12.80 -0.77
CA LYS A 91 21.78 12.66 -0.05
C LYS A 91 20.93 11.66 -0.85
N VAL A 92 21.10 10.37 -0.57
CA VAL A 92 20.33 9.29 -1.18
C VAL A 92 18.88 9.54 -0.76
N LYS A 93 18.01 9.76 -1.75
CA LYS A 93 16.57 9.82 -1.53
C LYS A 93 16.13 8.42 -1.12
N GLU A 94 15.82 8.23 0.15
CA GLU A 94 15.30 6.97 0.66
C GLU A 94 13.80 6.88 0.32
N LEU A 95 13.40 5.75 -0.28
CA LEU A 95 12.02 5.47 -0.64
C LEU A 95 11.37 4.64 0.47
N SER A 96 10.33 5.18 1.11
CA SER A 96 9.60 4.52 2.19
C SER A 96 8.09 4.56 1.92
N VAL A 97 7.56 3.44 1.42
CA VAL A 97 6.12 3.25 1.13
C VAL A 97 5.38 2.60 2.31
N ILE A 98 6.11 1.82 3.12
CA ILE A 98 5.59 1.17 4.33
C ILE A 98 5.31 2.23 5.41
N ASP A 99 4.23 2.05 6.15
CA ASP A 99 3.88 2.95 7.26
C ASP A 99 4.99 2.97 8.34
N GLY A 100 5.15 4.11 9.01
CA GLY A 100 6.28 4.34 9.91
C GLY A 100 6.34 3.36 11.08
N ARG A 101 5.18 2.94 11.62
CA ARG A 101 5.12 1.99 12.73
C ARG A 101 5.59 0.61 12.30
N ARG A 102 5.10 0.14 11.15
CA ARG A 102 5.49 -1.15 10.61
C ARG A 102 6.96 -1.17 10.18
N ALA A 103 7.43 -0.10 9.52
CA ALA A 103 8.83 0.04 9.16
C ALA A 103 9.74 0.00 10.40
N GLN A 104 9.38 0.71 11.47
CA GLN A 104 10.12 0.71 12.73
C GLN A 104 10.17 -0.69 13.37
N ASN A 105 9.05 -1.40 13.43
CA ASN A 105 9.00 -2.76 13.97
C ASN A 105 9.85 -3.73 13.15
N CYS A 106 9.83 -3.64 11.82
CA CYS A 106 10.71 -4.41 10.95
C CYS A 106 12.20 -4.10 11.23
N ASN A 107 12.56 -2.84 11.36
CA ASN A 107 13.94 -2.43 11.67
C ASN A 107 14.41 -2.95 13.04
N ILE A 108 13.54 -2.94 14.06
CA ILE A 108 13.83 -3.52 15.37
C ILE A 108 14.09 -5.03 15.23
N LEU A 109 13.25 -5.76 14.49
CA LEU A 109 13.46 -7.19 14.25
C LEU A 109 14.80 -7.44 13.54
N LEU A 110 15.07 -6.74 12.44
CA LEU A 110 16.28 -6.91 11.65
C LEU A 110 17.55 -6.61 12.47
N SER A 111 17.51 -5.59 13.34
CA SER A 111 18.64 -5.27 14.23
C SER A 111 18.95 -6.36 15.26
N ARG A 112 17.94 -7.14 15.67
CA ARG A 112 18.11 -8.28 16.59
C ARG A 112 18.56 -9.53 15.84
N LEU A 113 18.04 -9.75 14.65
CA LEU A 113 18.33 -10.90 13.81
C LEU A 113 19.78 -10.89 13.31
N LYS A 114 20.32 -9.71 13.00
CA LYS A 114 21.71 -9.51 12.54
C LYS A 114 22.10 -10.31 11.29
N LEU A 115 21.12 -10.71 10.48
CA LEU A 115 21.31 -11.34 9.19
C LEU A 115 20.99 -10.36 8.07
N SER A 116 21.75 -10.43 6.98
CA SER A 116 21.42 -9.75 5.73
C SER A 116 20.22 -10.41 5.05
N ASN A 117 19.56 -9.68 4.15
CA ASN A 117 18.40 -10.20 3.42
C ASN A 117 18.74 -11.49 2.63
N GLU A 118 19.97 -11.62 2.11
CA GLU A 118 20.41 -12.83 1.40
C GLU A 118 20.66 -14.01 2.34
N GLU A 119 21.15 -13.76 3.56
CA GLU A 119 21.30 -14.80 4.58
C GLU A 119 19.94 -15.29 5.07
N ILE A 120 19.00 -14.38 5.36
CA ILE A 120 17.62 -14.73 5.72
C ILE A 120 16.98 -15.57 4.63
N LYS A 121 17.11 -15.15 3.37
CA LYS A 121 16.61 -15.90 2.22
C LYS A 121 17.23 -17.29 2.12
N ARG A 122 18.55 -17.40 2.28
CA ARG A 122 19.26 -18.69 2.23
C ARG A 122 18.78 -19.61 3.35
N ALA A 123 18.77 -19.13 4.59
CA ALA A 123 18.34 -19.90 5.75
C ALA A 123 16.90 -20.44 5.58
N ILE A 124 15.97 -19.62 5.07
CA ILE A 124 14.60 -20.10 4.78
C ILE A 124 14.58 -21.19 3.69
N LEU A 125 15.36 -21.03 2.63
CA LEU A 125 15.39 -21.98 1.50
C LEU A 125 16.10 -23.29 1.82
N THR A 126 17.10 -23.26 2.72
CA THR A 126 17.87 -24.44 3.15
C THR A 126 17.34 -25.05 4.46
N MET A 127 16.14 -24.67 4.89
CA MET A 127 15.51 -25.15 6.13
C MET A 127 16.40 -24.94 7.37
N ASP A 128 17.09 -23.80 7.42
CA ASP A 128 17.98 -23.36 8.49
C ASP A 128 19.12 -24.35 8.83
N GLU A 129 19.75 -24.92 7.80
CA GLU A 129 20.89 -25.85 7.95
C GLU A 129 22.04 -25.32 8.83
N GLN A 130 22.22 -24.00 8.90
CA GLN A 130 23.27 -23.36 9.72
C GLN A 130 22.81 -22.99 11.14
N GLU A 131 21.54 -23.25 11.48
CA GLU A 131 20.91 -22.88 12.76
C GLU A 131 21.00 -21.36 13.07
N ASP A 132 20.91 -20.53 12.02
CA ASP A 132 21.00 -19.07 12.09
C ASP A 132 19.66 -18.41 12.47
N LEU A 133 18.53 -19.16 12.44
CA LEU A 133 17.18 -18.67 12.72
C LEU A 133 16.58 -19.28 14.00
N PRO A 134 16.84 -18.67 15.17
CA PRO A 134 16.21 -19.06 16.43
C PRO A 134 14.68 -19.08 16.34
N LYS A 135 14.05 -19.99 17.08
CA LYS A 135 12.58 -20.17 17.07
C LYS A 135 11.82 -18.87 17.36
N ASP A 136 12.26 -18.10 18.35
CA ASP A 136 11.62 -16.83 18.72
C ASP A 136 11.77 -15.77 17.61
N MET A 137 12.89 -15.77 16.88
CA MET A 137 13.09 -14.92 15.70
C MET A 137 12.21 -15.35 14.54
N LEU A 138 12.04 -16.66 14.32
CA LEU A 138 11.11 -17.18 13.31
C LEU A 138 9.66 -16.79 13.62
N GLU A 139 9.24 -16.89 14.88
CA GLU A 139 7.92 -16.41 15.34
C GLU A 139 7.74 -14.90 15.12
N GLN A 140 8.80 -14.09 15.27
CA GLN A 140 8.73 -12.67 14.94
C GLN A 140 8.68 -12.44 13.42
N LEU A 141 9.49 -13.15 12.61
CA LEU A 141 9.50 -13.02 11.15
C LEU A 141 8.12 -13.26 10.55
N LEU A 142 7.37 -14.23 11.08
CA LEU A 142 5.99 -14.53 10.66
C LEU A 142 5.04 -13.35 10.83
N LYS A 143 5.28 -12.45 11.80
CA LYS A 143 4.44 -11.26 12.03
C LYS A 143 4.67 -10.14 11.02
N PHE A 144 5.77 -10.19 10.27
CA PHE A 144 6.16 -9.16 9.31
C PHE A 144 6.23 -9.67 7.87
N VAL A 145 5.58 -10.81 7.58
CA VAL A 145 5.45 -11.32 6.22
C VAL A 145 4.76 -10.28 5.33
N PRO A 146 5.28 -10.00 4.11
CA PRO A 146 4.64 -9.09 3.17
C PRO A 146 3.23 -9.57 2.81
N GLU A 147 2.25 -8.71 3.03
CA GLU A 147 0.86 -8.94 2.68
C GLU A 147 0.60 -8.55 1.22
N LYS A 148 -0.55 -8.96 0.67
CA LYS A 148 -0.93 -8.67 -0.73
C LYS A 148 -0.94 -7.16 -1.06
N ARG A 149 -1.18 -6.30 -0.07
CA ARG A 149 -1.20 -4.83 -0.22
C ARG A 149 0.19 -4.19 -0.28
N ASP A 150 1.24 -4.96 0.04
CA ASP A 150 2.62 -4.48 0.07
C ASP A 150 3.40 -4.80 -1.22
N ARG A 151 2.79 -5.58 -2.11
CA ARG A 151 3.34 -6.01 -3.41
C ARG A 151 2.73 -5.18 -4.53
#